data_AF-A0A2V5P5M6-F1
#
_entry.id   AF-A0A2V5P5M6-F1
#
_cell.length_a   1.000
_cell.length_b   1.000
_cell.length_c   1.000
_cell.angle_alpha   90.00
_cell.angle_beta   90.00
_cell.angle_gamma   90.00
#
_symmetry.space_group_name_H-M   'P 1'
#
loop_
_entity.id
_entity.type
_entity.pdbx_description
1 polymer ?
#
loop_
_entity_poly.entity_id
_entity_poly.type
_entity_poly.pdbx_seq_one_letter_code
_entity_poly.pdbx_strand_id
1 'polypeptide(L)'
;SAFLALQLWLGQPASQFEHRVVPFDQIFQAIHSGVADIGLLIHEGQLTYRQEGLQLCEDLGAWWGRENDGLPLPLGGNVIHKRLDLPKRKAVADILAASIRYSLDHRAEALQHARQYARDLPADLADQFVARYVNHWTLDYGPKGRESIRRFLDRAHHAGLIPCPPELEFVGR
;
A
#
# COMPACT_ATOMS: atom_id res chain seq x y z
N SER A 1 -4.05 -5.06 -2.34
CA SER A 1 -4.77 -3.80 -2.08
C SER A 1 -4.98 -3.02 -3.36
N ALA A 2 -3.92 -2.59 -4.07
CA ALA A 2 -4.03 -1.74 -5.26
C ALA A 2 -5.01 -2.28 -6.33
N PHE A 3 -4.90 -3.57 -6.69
CA PHE A 3 -5.81 -4.15 -7.69
C PHE A 3 -7.27 -4.27 -7.21
N LEU A 4 -7.48 -4.43 -5.91
CA LEU A 4 -8.83 -4.39 -5.33
C LEU A 4 -9.39 -2.97 -5.31
N ALA A 5 -8.55 -1.96 -5.02
CA ALA A 5 -8.93 -0.55 -5.11
C ALA A 5 -9.29 -0.16 -6.55
N LEU A 6 -8.56 -0.67 -7.55
CA LEU A 6 -8.90 -0.48 -8.96
C LEU A 6 -10.28 -1.06 -9.30
N GLN A 7 -10.56 -2.31 -8.89
CA GLN A 7 -11.87 -2.93 -9.12
C GLN A 7 -13.00 -2.14 -8.44
N LEU A 8 -12.77 -1.63 -7.22
CA LEU A 8 -13.73 -0.77 -6.52
C LEU A 8 -13.95 0.57 -7.23
N TRP A 9 -12.90 1.19 -7.76
CA TRP A 9 -12.99 2.44 -8.50
C TRP A 9 -13.71 2.25 -9.84
N LEU A 10 -13.42 1.17 -10.57
CA LEU A 10 -14.12 0.81 -11.81
C LEU A 10 -15.57 0.37 -11.57
N GLY A 11 -15.91 -0.04 -10.35
CA GLY A 11 -17.20 -0.66 -10.03
C GLY A 11 -17.40 -2.02 -10.74
N GLN A 12 -16.31 -2.69 -11.10
CA GLN A 12 -16.32 -3.93 -11.87
C GLN A 12 -15.30 -4.93 -11.32
N PRO A 13 -15.64 -6.23 -11.22
CA PRO A 13 -14.68 -7.28 -10.90
C PRO A 13 -13.69 -7.49 -12.04
N ALA A 14 -12.53 -8.05 -11.71
CA ALA A 14 -11.46 -8.38 -12.65
C ALA A 14 -11.90 -9.25 -13.84
N SER A 15 -13.00 -10.00 -13.71
CA SER A 15 -13.56 -10.80 -14.80
C SER A 15 -14.31 -9.99 -15.86
N GLN A 16 -14.57 -8.70 -15.62
CA GLN A 16 -15.34 -7.83 -16.51
C GLN A 16 -14.48 -6.83 -17.28
N PHE A 17 -13.16 -6.84 -17.08
CA PHE A 17 -12.23 -6.02 -17.86
C PHE A 17 -10.96 -6.79 -18.19
N GLU A 18 -10.35 -6.45 -19.32
CA GLU A 18 -9.09 -7.03 -19.74
C GLU A 18 -7.97 -6.51 -18.84
N HIS A 19 -7.19 -7.44 -18.28
CA HIS A 19 -6.04 -7.10 -17.47
C HIS A 19 -4.95 -8.14 -17.65
N ARG A 20 -3.71 -7.69 -17.48
CA ARG A 20 -2.53 -8.54 -17.51
C ARG A 20 -1.70 -8.30 -16.26
N VAL A 21 -1.38 -9.38 -15.55
CA VAL A 21 -0.50 -9.33 -14.39
C VAL A 21 0.94 -9.43 -14.87
N VAL A 22 1.74 -8.41 -14.56
CA VAL A 22 3.17 -8.35 -14.80
C VAL A 22 3.90 -7.94 -13.51
N PRO A 23 5.20 -8.23 -13.37
CA PRO A 23 6.04 -7.63 -12.33
C PRO A 23 5.94 -6.10 -12.35
N PHE A 24 5.97 -5.47 -11.17
CA PHE A 24 5.73 -4.02 -11.05
C PHE A 24 6.77 -3.17 -11.81
N ASP A 25 8.00 -3.68 -11.93
CA ASP A 25 9.11 -3.09 -12.67
C ASP A 25 8.98 -3.25 -14.20
N GLN A 26 8.02 -4.05 -14.68
CA GLN A 26 7.74 -4.25 -16.10
C GLN A 26 6.50 -3.49 -16.59
N ILE A 27 5.81 -2.75 -15.71
CA ILE A 27 4.55 -2.06 -16.08
C ILE A 27 4.81 -1.00 -17.16
N PHE A 28 5.86 -0.18 -17.03
CA PHE A 28 6.19 0.82 -18.04
C PHE A 28 6.57 0.20 -19.38
N GLN A 29 7.33 -0.90 -19.36
CA GLN A 29 7.64 -1.64 -20.59
C GLN A 29 6.39 -2.20 -21.27
N ALA A 30 5.42 -2.71 -20.50
CA ALA A 30 4.16 -3.22 -21.04
C ALA A 30 3.36 -2.11 -21.75
N ILE A 31 3.38 -0.88 -21.22
CA ILE A 31 2.73 0.27 -21.85
C ILE A 31 3.48 0.67 -23.13
N HIS A 32 4.80 0.89 -23.05
CA HIS A 32 5.61 1.34 -24.19
C HIS A 32 5.63 0.35 -25.36
N SER A 33 5.49 -0.95 -25.08
CA SER A 33 5.40 -1.99 -26.11
C SER A 33 4.00 -2.18 -26.70
N GLY A 34 2.99 -1.45 -26.20
CA GLY A 34 1.59 -1.60 -26.63
C GLY A 34 0.92 -2.88 -26.15
N VAL A 35 1.49 -3.58 -25.17
CA VAL A 35 0.88 -4.76 -24.55
C VAL A 35 -0.27 -4.36 -23.61
N ALA A 36 -0.27 -3.13 -23.10
CA ALA A 36 -1.35 -2.56 -22.30
C ALA A 36 -1.49 -1.05 -22.56
N ASP A 37 -2.71 -0.54 -22.53
CA ASP A 37 -2.96 0.90 -22.68
C ASP A 37 -2.74 1.69 -21.37
N ILE A 38 -2.95 1.04 -20.22
CA ILE A 38 -2.93 1.67 -18.89
C ILE A 38 -2.16 0.77 -17.91
N GLY A 39 -1.39 1.38 -17.00
CA GLY A 39 -0.70 0.70 -15.91
C GLY A 39 -1.24 1.05 -14.54
N LEU A 40 -1.47 0.04 -13.70
CA LEU A 40 -1.74 0.21 -12.27
C LEU A 40 -0.40 0.29 -11.50
N LEU A 41 0.07 1.51 -11.25
CA LEU A 41 1.38 1.74 -10.65
C LEU A 41 1.37 1.54 -9.13
N ILE A 42 2.39 0.86 -8.62
CA ILE A 42 2.72 0.70 -7.21
C ILE A 42 4.21 1.00 -6.98
N HIS A 43 4.67 0.99 -5.73
CA HIS A 43 6.05 1.29 -5.37
C HIS A 43 6.54 2.62 -5.97
N GLU A 44 7.78 2.69 -6.46
CA GLU A 44 8.40 3.91 -6.98
C GLU A 44 7.79 4.41 -8.29
N GLY A 45 7.06 3.57 -9.03
CA GLY A 45 6.42 3.95 -10.30
C GLY A 45 5.49 5.17 -10.17
N GLN A 46 4.91 5.39 -8.99
CA GLN A 46 4.08 6.56 -8.70
C GLN A 46 4.84 7.91 -8.75
N LEU A 47 6.18 7.89 -8.64
CA LEU A 47 7.04 9.08 -8.65
C LEU A 47 7.68 9.28 -10.03
N THR A 48 7.91 8.19 -10.77
CA THR A 48 8.72 8.20 -11.99
C THR A 48 7.90 8.17 -13.28
N TYR A 49 6.58 7.91 -13.24
CA TYR A 49 5.76 7.78 -14.47
C TYR A 49 5.83 8.98 -15.42
N ARG A 50 6.03 10.21 -14.90
CA ARG A 50 6.17 11.40 -15.74
C ARG A 50 7.47 11.41 -16.56
N GLN A 51 8.53 10.82 -16.01
CA GLN A 51 9.83 10.68 -16.67
C GLN A 51 9.74 9.69 -17.84
N GLU A 52 8.82 8.72 -17.73
CA GLU A 52 8.44 7.80 -18.79
C GLU A 52 7.49 8.42 -19.84
N GLY A 53 7.20 9.73 -19.77
CA GLY A 53 6.28 10.39 -20.69
C GLY A 53 4.80 10.02 -20.50
N LEU A 54 4.46 9.33 -19.40
CA LEU A 54 3.09 8.91 -19.10
C LEU A 54 2.31 10.00 -18.35
N GLN A 55 0.99 9.93 -18.48
CA GLN A 55 0.05 10.82 -17.78
C GLN A 55 -0.73 10.05 -16.71
N LEU A 56 -1.06 10.73 -15.61
CA LEU A 56 -1.84 10.14 -14.54
C LEU A 56 -3.32 10.12 -14.92
N CYS A 57 -3.93 8.93 -14.98
CA CYS A 57 -5.37 8.78 -15.21
C CYS A 57 -6.19 9.13 -13.95
N GLU A 58 -5.83 8.55 -12.80
CA GLU A 58 -6.46 8.78 -11.50
C GLU A 58 -5.48 8.43 -10.37
N ASP A 59 -5.58 9.14 -9.24
CA ASP A 59 -4.91 8.78 -7.99
C ASP A 59 -5.90 8.02 -7.10
N LEU A 60 -5.74 6.70 -7.01
CA LEU A 60 -6.62 5.85 -6.21
C LEU A 60 -6.59 6.18 -4.71
N GLY A 61 -5.47 6.71 -4.20
CA GLY A 61 -5.38 7.18 -2.82
C GLY A 61 -6.21 8.43 -2.59
N ALA A 62 -6.10 9.40 -3.50
CA ALA A 62 -6.90 10.62 -3.46
C ALA A 62 -8.39 10.33 -3.68
N TRP A 63 -8.73 9.46 -4.64
CA TRP A 63 -10.11 9.00 -4.86
C TRP A 63 -10.69 8.37 -3.59
N TRP A 64 -9.97 7.45 -2.95
CA TRP A 64 -10.43 6.82 -1.72
C TRP A 64 -10.69 7.86 -0.63
N GLY A 65 -9.80 8.84 -0.47
CA GLY A 65 -9.99 9.94 0.48
C GLY A 65 -11.24 10.77 0.17
N ARG A 66 -11.48 11.13 -1.10
CA ARG A 66 -12.69 11.87 -1.51
C ARG A 66 -13.98 11.10 -1.17
N GLU A 67 -13.96 9.79 -1.36
CA GLU A 67 -15.12 8.91 -1.17
C GLU A 67 -15.34 8.44 0.28
N ASN A 68 -14.36 8.62 1.17
CA ASN A 68 -14.39 8.03 2.52
C ASN A 68 -13.94 9.05 3.58
N ASP A 69 -14.50 10.27 3.57
CA ASP A 69 -14.29 11.28 4.63
C ASP A 69 -12.81 11.64 4.89
N GLY A 70 -11.98 11.60 3.86
CA GLY A 70 -10.53 11.83 3.96
C GLY A 70 -9.75 10.69 4.60
N LEU A 71 -10.33 9.50 4.75
CA LEU A 71 -9.62 8.31 5.23
C LEU A 71 -8.53 7.88 4.23
N PRO A 72 -7.37 7.39 4.72
CA PRO A 72 -6.27 6.97 3.84
C PRO A 72 -6.56 5.61 3.21
N LEU A 73 -6.20 5.40 1.94
CA LEU A 73 -6.35 4.09 1.28
C LEU A 73 -5.45 3.02 1.94
N PRO A 74 -6.00 1.88 2.40
CA PRO A 74 -5.18 0.81 2.98
C PRO A 74 -4.32 0.11 1.91
N LEU A 75 -3.02 0.42 1.88
CA LEU A 75 -2.09 -0.15 0.88
C LEU A 75 -1.38 -1.42 1.36
N GLY A 76 -0.98 -1.49 2.63
CA GLY A 76 -0.24 -2.63 3.17
C GLY A 76 -0.44 -2.75 4.67
N GLY A 77 -0.26 -3.97 5.18
CA GLY A 77 -0.37 -4.27 6.61
C GLY A 77 0.50 -5.45 7.00
N ASN A 78 0.98 -5.42 8.24
CA ASN A 78 1.70 -6.54 8.84
C ASN A 78 0.68 -7.50 9.47
N VAL A 79 0.74 -8.77 9.07
CA VAL A 79 -0.15 -9.81 9.59
C VAL A 79 0.64 -10.84 10.36
N ILE A 80 0.05 -11.34 11.46
CA ILE A 80 0.64 -12.37 12.30
C ILE A 80 -0.35 -13.51 12.50
N HIS A 81 0.13 -14.74 12.36
CA HIS A 81 -0.72 -15.92 12.38
C HIS A 81 -1.32 -16.15 13.77
N LYS A 82 -2.64 -16.40 13.84
CA LYS A 82 -3.40 -16.68 15.08
C LYS A 82 -3.00 -17.97 15.83
N ARG A 83 -2.05 -18.75 15.29
CA ARG A 83 -1.50 -19.95 15.96
C ARG A 83 -0.58 -19.57 17.11
N LEU A 84 -0.04 -18.35 17.07
CA LEU A 84 0.71 -17.76 18.16
C LEU A 84 -0.29 -17.21 19.16
N ASP A 85 -0.09 -17.54 20.44
CA ASP A 85 -0.88 -16.98 21.53
C ASP A 85 -0.80 -15.45 21.56
N LEU A 86 -1.78 -14.81 22.19
CA LEU A 86 -1.86 -13.35 22.26
C LEU A 86 -0.60 -12.71 22.86
N PRO A 87 0.03 -13.26 23.93
CA PRO A 87 1.29 -12.73 24.45
C PRO A 87 2.40 -12.67 23.41
N LYS A 88 2.63 -13.74 22.63
CA LYS A 88 3.64 -13.75 21.56
C LYS A 88 3.30 -12.77 20.45
N ARG A 89 2.03 -12.71 20.04
CA ARG A 89 1.59 -11.76 19.01
C ARG A 89 1.84 -10.32 19.44
N LYS A 90 1.54 -9.99 20.70
CA LYS A 90 1.78 -8.67 21.28
C LYS A 90 3.27 -8.33 21.37
N ALA A 91 4.10 -9.29 21.81
CA ALA A 91 5.55 -9.09 21.85
C ALA A 91 6.13 -8.75 20.47
N VAL A 92 5.71 -9.44 19.41
CA VAL A 92 6.15 -9.13 18.03
C VAL A 92 5.67 -7.74 17.61
N ALA A 93 4.41 -7.38 17.90
CA ALA A 93 3.88 -6.05 17.58
C ALA A 93 4.66 -4.94 18.30
N ASP A 94 4.97 -5.12 19.59
CA ASP A 94 5.74 -4.15 20.40
C ASP A 94 7.18 -4.00 19.86
N ILE A 95 7.84 -5.10 19.47
CA ILE A 95 9.18 -5.08 18.85
C ILE A 95 9.16 -4.31 17.52
N LEU A 96 8.17 -4.58 16.66
CA LEU A 96 8.02 -3.88 15.38
C LEU A 96 7.77 -2.38 15.59
N ALA A 97 6.89 -2.02 16.54
CA ALA A 97 6.62 -0.63 16.87
C ALA A 97 7.87 0.09 17.39
N ALA A 98 8.66 -0.57 18.25
CA ALA A 98 9.93 -0.05 18.75
C ALA A 98 10.96 0.13 17.61
N SER A 99 11.05 -0.83 16.68
CA SER A 99 11.94 -0.73 15.52
C SER A 99 11.56 0.43 14.60
N ILE A 100 10.27 0.60 14.31
CA ILE A 100 9.77 1.72 13.49
C ILE A 100 10.05 3.06 14.18
N ARG A 101 9.78 3.15 15.49
CA ARG A 101 10.08 4.33 16.30
C ARG A 101 11.57 4.67 16.22
N TYR A 102 12.43 3.68 16.42
CA TYR A 102 13.87 3.87 16.35
C TYR A 102 14.30 4.41 14.98
N SER A 103 13.81 3.83 13.88
CA SER A 103 14.11 4.30 12.53
C SER A 103 13.60 5.71 12.24
N LEU A 104 12.48 6.12 12.83
CA LEU A 104 11.95 7.49 12.71
C LEU A 104 12.83 8.48 13.49
N ASP A 105 13.24 8.12 14.71
CA ASP A 105 14.06 8.97 15.57
C ASP A 105 15.52 9.05 15.07
N HIS A 106 16.00 8.03 14.34
CA HIS A 106 17.37 7.92 13.79
C HIS A 106 17.36 7.87 12.26
N ARG A 107 16.62 8.80 11.65
CA ARG A 107 16.28 8.76 10.21
C ARG A 107 17.50 8.62 9.29
N ALA A 108 18.59 9.37 9.54
CA ALA A 108 19.78 9.34 8.69
C ALA A 108 20.45 7.95 8.67
N GLU A 109 20.60 7.34 9.84
CA GLU A 109 21.18 6.00 9.99
C GLU A 109 20.27 4.92 9.38
N ALA A 110 18.96 5.03 9.60
CA ALA A 110 17.97 4.14 9.01
C ALA A 110 17.99 4.20 7.48
N LEU A 111 18.09 5.40 6.90
CA LEU A 111 18.21 5.60 5.45
C LEU A 111 19.53 5.04 4.92
N GLN A 112 20.65 5.28 5.62
CA GLN A 112 21.95 4.72 5.24
C GLN A 112 21.91 3.18 5.21
N HIS A 113 21.28 2.55 6.20
CA HIS A 113 21.07 1.11 6.22
C HIS A 113 20.13 0.65 5.10
N ALA A 114 19.04 1.38 4.83
CA ALA A 114 18.06 1.02 3.82
C ALA A 114 18.59 1.12 2.38
N ARG A 115 19.57 2.00 2.11
CA ARG A 115 20.16 2.21 0.78
C ARG A 115 20.67 0.94 0.12
N GLN A 116 21.21 -0.02 0.89
CA GLN A 116 21.69 -1.28 0.34
C GLN A 116 20.56 -2.15 -0.28
N TYR A 117 19.31 -1.85 0.06
CA TYR A 117 18.12 -2.53 -0.45
C TYR A 117 17.33 -1.69 -1.47
N ALA A 118 17.70 -0.41 -1.64
CA ALA A 118 17.11 0.47 -2.63
C ALA A 118 17.68 0.12 -4.02
N ARG A 119 16.85 -0.48 -4.88
CA ARG A 119 17.21 -0.90 -6.24
C ARG A 119 17.45 0.34 -7.11
N ASP A 120 18.71 0.77 -7.22
CA ASP A 120 19.20 1.86 -8.10
C ASP A 120 18.45 3.20 -8.00
N LEU A 121 17.67 3.42 -6.93
CA LEU A 121 16.95 4.66 -6.68
C LEU A 121 17.94 5.77 -6.30
N PRO A 122 17.92 6.93 -6.99
CA PRO A 122 18.64 8.11 -6.56
C PRO A 122 18.31 8.44 -5.09
N ALA A 123 19.32 8.86 -4.33
CA ALA A 123 19.22 8.99 -2.88
C ALA A 123 18.07 9.94 -2.44
N ASP A 124 17.83 10.99 -3.21
CA ASP A 124 16.76 11.97 -3.01
C ASP A 124 15.35 11.39 -3.27
N LEU A 125 15.23 10.47 -4.24
CA LEU A 125 13.98 9.72 -4.49
C LEU A 125 13.74 8.66 -3.43
N ALA A 126 14.80 7.98 -2.97
CA ALA A 126 14.70 7.01 -1.87
C ALA A 126 14.21 7.69 -0.58
N ASP A 127 14.74 8.88 -0.25
CA ASP A 127 14.33 9.63 0.94
C ASP A 127 12.86 10.06 0.87
N GLN A 128 12.39 10.52 -0.30
CA GLN A 128 10.99 10.87 -0.55
C GLN A 128 10.07 9.64 -0.46
N PHE A 129 10.51 8.51 -1.02
CA PHE A 129 9.75 7.26 -0.99
C PHE A 129 9.59 6.75 0.45
N VAL A 130 10.68 6.71 1.22
CA VAL A 130 10.65 6.30 2.63
C VAL A 130 9.77 7.24 3.45
N ALA A 131 9.82 8.56 3.21
CA ALA A 131 8.94 9.52 3.90
C ALA A 131 7.45 9.28 3.63
N ARG A 132 7.08 8.82 2.42
CA ARG A 132 5.68 8.57 2.06
C ARG A 132 5.10 7.35 2.77
N TYR A 133 5.91 6.33 3.03
CA TYR A 133 5.44 5.03 3.57
C TYR A 133 5.80 4.75 5.03
N VAL A 134 6.83 5.41 5.56
CA VAL A 134 7.22 5.32 6.97
C VAL A 134 6.85 6.63 7.64
N ASN A 135 5.67 6.66 8.25
CA ASN A 135 5.11 7.81 8.93
C ASN A 135 4.34 7.37 10.19
N HIS A 136 3.60 8.28 10.82
CA HIS A 136 2.86 7.98 12.04
C HIS A 136 1.82 6.86 11.87
N TRP A 137 1.23 6.69 10.69
CA TRP A 137 0.29 5.59 10.39
C TRP A 137 0.97 4.22 10.38
N THR A 138 2.28 4.18 10.13
CA THR A 138 3.09 2.94 10.19
C THR A 138 3.29 2.48 11.63
N LEU A 139 3.29 3.41 12.58
CA LEU A 139 3.48 3.13 13.99
C LEU A 139 2.19 2.67 14.68
N ASP A 140 1.07 3.32 14.34
CA ASP A 140 -0.28 2.90 14.71
C ASP A 140 -1.25 3.42 13.66
N TYR A 141 -2.12 2.53 13.17
CA TYR A 141 -3.21 2.88 12.28
C TYR A 141 -4.19 3.88 12.91
N GLY A 142 -4.27 3.91 14.24
CA GLY A 142 -5.24 4.67 15.01
C GLY A 142 -6.68 4.29 14.66
N PRO A 143 -7.68 4.98 15.25
CA PRO A 143 -9.08 4.73 14.94
C PRO A 143 -9.41 4.90 13.45
N LYS A 144 -8.83 5.92 12.81
CA LYS A 144 -9.07 6.23 11.39
C LYS A 144 -8.51 5.18 10.43
N GLY A 145 -7.29 4.69 10.66
CA GLY A 145 -6.71 3.66 9.79
C GLY A 145 -7.44 2.33 9.95
N ARG A 146 -7.81 1.95 11.19
CA ARG A 146 -8.63 0.76 11.46
C ARG A 146 -10.00 0.86 10.79
N GLU A 147 -10.63 2.03 10.85
CA GLU A 147 -11.89 2.31 10.16
C GLU A 147 -11.75 2.21 8.64
N SER A 148 -10.67 2.78 8.07
CA SER A 148 -10.43 2.70 6.63
C SER A 148 -10.28 1.26 6.15
N ILE A 149 -9.59 0.40 6.92
CA ILE A 149 -9.46 -1.03 6.61
C ILE A 149 -10.83 -1.73 6.65
N ARG A 150 -11.66 -1.46 7.66
CA ARG A 150 -13.02 -2.01 7.75
C ARG A 150 -13.85 -1.61 6.53
N ARG A 151 -13.95 -0.30 6.25
CA ARG A 151 -14.69 0.22 5.10
C ARG A 151 -14.21 -0.37 3.78
N PHE A 152 -12.89 -0.50 3.60
CA PHE A 152 -12.30 -1.04 2.38
C PHE A 152 -12.73 -2.50 2.15
N LEU A 153 -12.65 -3.34 3.17
CA LEU A 153 -13.04 -4.75 3.08
C LEU A 153 -14.56 -4.91 3.00
N ASP A 154 -15.33 -4.09 3.71
CA ASP A 154 -16.79 -4.10 3.64
C ASP A 154 -17.27 -3.69 2.24
N ARG A 155 -16.74 -2.61 1.64
CA ARG A 155 -17.06 -2.22 0.26
C ARG A 155 -16.71 -3.33 -0.72
N ALA A 156 -15.53 -3.95 -0.57
CA ALA A 156 -15.11 -5.06 -1.41
C ALA A 156 -16.07 -6.25 -1.32
N HIS A 157 -16.57 -6.56 -0.13
CA HIS A 157 -17.55 -7.63 0.06
C HIS A 157 -18.91 -7.30 -0.57
N HIS A 158 -19.44 -6.08 -0.34
CA HIS A 158 -20.70 -5.64 -0.95
C HIS A 158 -20.64 -5.61 -2.48
N ALA A 159 -19.46 -5.32 -3.04
CA ALA A 159 -19.21 -5.37 -4.49
C ALA A 159 -18.96 -6.80 -5.03
N GLY A 160 -19.01 -7.83 -4.19
CA GLY A 160 -18.77 -9.22 -4.58
C GLY A 160 -17.32 -9.54 -4.96
N LEU A 161 -16.36 -8.67 -4.59
CA LEU A 161 -14.94 -8.81 -4.94
C LEU A 161 -14.18 -9.70 -3.96
N ILE A 162 -14.72 -9.90 -2.75
CA ILE A 162 -14.22 -10.84 -1.75
C ILE A 162 -15.38 -11.65 -1.17
N PRO A 163 -15.15 -12.94 -0.80
CA PRO A 163 -16.22 -13.83 -0.37
C PRO A 163 -16.86 -13.44 0.96
N CYS A 164 -16.06 -12.94 1.91
CA CYS A 164 -16.53 -12.42 3.20
C CYS A 164 -15.56 -11.38 3.75
N PRO A 165 -16.04 -10.39 4.54
CA PRO A 165 -15.16 -9.50 5.26
C PRO A 165 -14.53 -10.28 6.42
N PRO A 166 -13.19 -10.34 6.52
CA PRO A 166 -12.54 -11.07 7.60
C PRO A 166 -12.78 -10.36 8.94
N GLU A 167 -12.94 -11.13 10.01
CA GLU A 167 -12.94 -10.59 11.36
C GLU A 167 -11.54 -10.02 11.68
N LEU A 168 -11.47 -8.69 11.80
CA LEU A 168 -10.24 -7.97 12.04
C LEU A 168 -9.89 -7.93 13.53
N GLU A 169 -8.83 -8.67 13.90
CA GLU A 169 -8.16 -8.54 15.20
C GLU A 169 -6.92 -7.65 15.06
N PHE A 170 -6.90 -6.55 15.80
CA PHE A 170 -5.74 -5.66 15.86
C PHE A 170 -4.93 -5.97 17.13
N VAL A 171 -3.67 -6.38 16.93
CA VAL A 171 -2.76 -6.80 18.02
C VAL A 171 -1.96 -5.63 18.58
N GLY A 172 -1.53 -4.71 17.71
CA GLY A 172 -0.82 -3.49 18.09
C GLY A 172 -1.73 -2.49 18.79
N ARG A 173 -1.10 -1.52 19.48
CA ARG A 173 -1.81 -0.36 20.03
C ARG A 173 -2.56 0.39 18.95
#